data_AF-A0A8J6IXV0-F1
#
_entry.id   AF-A0A8J6IXV0-F1
#
_cell.length_a   1.000
_cell.length_b   1.000
_cell.length_c   1.000
_cell.angle_alpha   90.00
_cell.angle_beta   90.00
_cell.angle_gamma   90.00
#
_symmetry.space_group_name_H-M   'P 1'
#
loop_
_entity.id
_entity.type
_entity.pdbx_description
1 polymer ?
#
loop_
_entity_poly.entity_id
_entity_poly.type
_entity_poly.pdbx_seq_one_letter_code
_entity_poly.pdbx_strand_id
1 'polypeptide(L)'
;MPWIISNGKSYVEIIGNNQMITTAYIDRAHTFNNKKTAEKYCSLLPKAMKNLKYKVIFISNPNPENPDLQLELLTPEFYLTRLKNFSDFIHTIQCQRETLVTGQRKAELEIEDIEHAAEFYNLDASHGYQLYKLLHDARVRRRKCKNAIAWIDFILEQRPERFVENDPSARIVGTRSRDYAPRALPELFEWENEGQTNISVS
;
A
#
# COMPACT_ATOMS: atom_id res chain seq x y z
N MET A 1 28.64 4.35 27.85
CA MET A 1 28.06 5.61 27.32
C MET A 1 29.16 6.66 27.30
N PRO A 2 29.43 7.34 26.17
CA PRO A 2 30.69 8.04 25.97
C PRO A 2 30.70 9.49 26.51
N TRP A 3 31.78 9.83 27.20
CA TRP A 3 32.16 11.17 27.62
C TRP A 3 33.30 11.65 26.73
N ILE A 4 33.35 12.94 26.40
CA ILE A 4 34.48 13.54 25.69
C ILE A 4 34.94 14.81 26.39
N ILE A 5 36.08 15.37 25.96
CA ILE A 5 36.60 16.64 26.47
C ILE A 5 36.46 17.71 25.38
N SER A 6 35.78 18.81 25.69
CA SER A 6 35.53 19.92 24.76
C SER A 6 35.56 21.27 25.47
N ASN A 7 35.98 22.32 24.76
CA ASN A 7 35.84 23.71 25.23
C ASN A 7 34.68 24.46 24.54
N GLY A 8 33.79 23.73 23.85
CA GLY A 8 32.67 24.30 23.09
C GLY A 8 33.04 24.76 21.68
N LYS A 9 34.32 24.82 21.32
CA LYS A 9 34.78 25.13 19.95
C LYS A 9 35.54 23.98 19.29
N SER A 10 36.16 23.15 20.11
CA SER A 10 37.07 22.10 19.70
C SER A 10 37.06 20.95 20.72
N TYR A 11 37.59 19.82 20.31
CA TYR A 11 37.60 18.56 21.06
C TYR A 11 39.04 18.09 21.29
N VAL A 12 39.20 17.17 22.24
CA VAL A 12 40.49 16.52 22.52
C VAL A 12 40.55 15.18 21.82
N GLU A 13 41.55 15.01 20.96
CA GLU A 13 41.93 13.75 20.33
C GLU A 13 43.18 13.20 21.03
N ILE A 14 43.22 11.89 21.24
CA ILE A 14 44.39 11.19 21.81
C ILE A 14 44.99 10.33 20.70
N ILE A 15 46.15 10.75 20.19
CA ILE A 15 46.88 10.07 19.14
C ILE A 15 47.91 9.09 19.73
N GLY A 16 48.65 8.38 18.87
CA GLY A 16 49.73 7.47 19.29
C GLY A 16 50.69 8.11 20.30
N ASN A 17 51.21 7.31 21.25
CA ASN A 17 52.02 7.74 22.41
C ASN A 17 51.26 8.56 23.48
N ASN A 18 49.93 8.45 23.54
CA ASN A 18 49.08 9.12 24.55
C ASN A 18 49.20 10.66 24.51
N GLN A 19 49.56 11.20 23.35
CA GLN A 19 49.66 12.64 23.13
C GLN A 19 48.25 13.21 22.90
N MET A 20 47.91 14.23 23.69
CA MET A 20 46.62 14.92 23.60
C MET A 20 46.76 16.13 22.66
N ILE A 21 45.95 16.16 21.61
CA ILE A 21 45.90 17.26 20.64
C ILE A 21 44.48 17.86 20.56
N THR A 22 44.39 19.06 19.99
CA THR A 22 43.11 19.72 19.71
C THR A 22 42.63 19.34 18.31
N THR A 23 41.38 18.95 18.16
CA THR A 23 40.73 18.70 16.88
C THR A 23 39.43 19.49 16.77
N ALA A 24 39.05 19.88 15.56
CA ALA A 24 37.77 20.54 15.28
C ALA A 24 36.62 19.54 15.05
N TYR A 25 36.93 18.26 14.86
CA TYR A 25 35.96 17.25 14.46
C TYR A 25 35.56 16.34 15.62
N ILE A 26 34.26 16.13 15.81
CA ILE A 26 33.70 15.36 16.94
C ILE A 26 33.91 13.85 16.81
N ASP A 27 33.96 13.34 15.57
CA ASP A 27 34.23 11.94 15.23
C ASP A 27 35.66 11.49 15.58
N ARG A 28 36.61 12.44 15.63
CA ARG A 28 37.99 12.23 16.08
C ARG A 28 38.20 12.44 17.58
N ALA A 29 37.19 12.93 18.29
CA ALA A 29 37.30 13.14 19.73
C ALA A 29 37.50 11.81 20.46
N HIS A 30 38.39 11.79 21.44
CA HIS A 30 38.59 10.58 22.24
C HIS A 30 37.39 10.35 23.17
N THR A 31 36.77 9.17 23.06
CA THR A 31 35.60 8.78 23.85
C THR A 31 35.99 7.98 25.09
N PHE A 32 35.55 8.45 26.26
CA PHE A 32 35.75 7.79 27.54
C PHE A 32 34.46 7.10 28.00
N ASN A 33 34.57 5.86 28.51
CA ASN A 33 33.41 5.13 29.04
C ASN A 33 33.00 5.56 30.46
N ASN A 34 33.81 6.36 31.15
CA ASN A 34 33.61 6.77 32.54
C ASN A 34 33.94 8.26 32.71
N LYS A 35 33.02 9.02 33.32
CA LYS A 35 33.19 10.45 33.63
C LYS A 35 34.46 10.74 34.42
N LYS A 36 34.74 9.93 35.46
CA LYS A 36 35.92 10.12 36.32
C LYS A 36 37.22 9.99 35.53
N THR A 37 37.26 9.06 34.59
CA THR A 37 38.42 8.89 33.69
C THR A 37 38.57 10.11 32.78
N ALA A 38 37.49 10.59 32.18
CA ALA A 38 37.51 11.80 31.36
C ALA A 38 37.98 13.04 32.15
N GLU A 39 37.52 13.20 33.40
CA GLU A 39 37.93 14.31 34.28
C GLU A 39 39.43 14.23 34.62
N LYS A 40 39.94 13.02 34.88
CA LYS A 40 41.37 12.79 35.07
C LYS A 40 42.17 13.24 33.84
N TYR A 41 41.79 12.81 32.64
CA TYR A 41 42.46 13.23 31.40
C TYR A 41 42.34 14.74 31.16
N CYS A 42 41.18 15.34 31.46
CA CYS A 42 40.96 16.78 31.33
C CYS A 42 41.90 17.60 32.24
N SER A 43 42.24 17.10 33.43
CA SER A 43 43.22 17.76 34.32
C SER A 43 44.68 17.60 33.88
N LEU A 44 44.97 16.53 33.13
CA LEU A 44 46.29 16.21 32.58
C LEU A 44 46.59 16.88 31.23
N LEU A 45 45.66 17.70 30.72
CA LEU A 45 45.87 18.39 29.45
C LEU A 45 47.20 19.17 29.41
N PRO A 46 47.88 19.21 28.24
CA PRO A 46 49.12 19.96 28.08
C PRO A 46 48.96 21.43 28.49
N LYS A 47 50.04 22.07 28.96
CA LYS A 47 50.02 23.48 29.41
C LYS A 47 49.39 24.42 28.38
N ALA A 48 49.67 24.20 27.09
CA ALA A 48 49.11 24.98 25.99
C ALA A 48 47.56 24.94 25.92
N MET A 49 46.95 23.87 26.41
CA MET A 49 45.49 23.64 26.36
C MET A 49 44.77 24.02 27.66
N LYS A 50 45.47 24.10 28.80
CA LYS A 50 44.85 24.38 30.11
C LYS A 50 44.12 25.73 30.16
N ASN A 51 44.62 26.73 29.43
CA ASN A 51 44.00 28.06 29.37
C ASN A 51 42.80 28.12 28.42
N LEU A 52 42.50 27.06 27.67
CA LEU A 52 41.45 27.02 26.66
C LEU A 52 40.10 26.53 27.19
N LYS A 53 39.93 26.43 28.53
CA LYS A 53 38.65 26.13 29.21
C LYS A 53 37.97 24.82 28.78
N TYR A 54 38.74 23.79 28.49
CA TYR A 54 38.20 22.44 28.23
C TYR A 54 37.45 21.88 29.44
N LYS A 55 36.35 21.18 29.17
CA LYS A 55 35.49 20.52 30.14
C LYS A 55 35.06 19.16 29.62
N VAL A 56 34.74 18.27 30.54
CA VAL A 56 34.15 16.97 30.23
C VAL A 56 32.67 17.17 29.90
N ILE A 57 32.24 16.71 28.73
CA ILE A 57 30.85 16.74 28.27
C ILE A 57 30.36 15.32 27.99
N PHE A 58 29.09 15.08 28.28
CA PHE A 58 28.42 13.83 27.91
C PHE A 58 27.87 13.96 26.49
N ILE A 59 28.16 13.00 25.63
CA ILE A 59 27.54 12.92 24.31
C ILE A 59 26.58 11.74 24.34
N SER A 60 25.29 12.05 24.43
CA SER A 60 24.25 11.18 23.90
C SER A 60 24.49 11.13 22.41
N ASN A 61 24.81 9.96 21.85
CA ASN A 61 24.94 9.82 20.39
C ASN A 61 23.62 10.33 19.79
N PRO A 62 23.57 11.51 19.14
CA PRO A 62 22.37 11.84 18.40
C PRO A 62 22.38 10.84 17.26
N ASN A 63 21.41 9.93 17.24
CA ASN A 63 21.12 9.22 16.01
C ASN A 63 21.01 10.33 14.96
N PRO A 64 21.86 10.37 13.91
CA PRO A 64 21.82 11.48 12.99
C PRO A 64 20.41 11.51 12.42
N GLU A 65 19.61 12.50 12.86
CA GLU A 65 18.29 12.71 12.31
C GLU A 65 18.54 13.11 10.86
N ASN A 66 18.41 12.13 9.97
CA ASN A 66 18.39 12.39 8.55
C ASN A 66 16.96 12.84 8.23
N PRO A 67 16.73 14.13 7.99
CA PRO A 67 15.39 14.65 7.72
C PRO A 67 14.77 14.04 6.45
N ASP A 68 15.58 13.40 5.59
CA ASP A 68 15.10 12.71 4.39
C ASP A 68 14.58 11.29 4.66
N LEU A 69 14.85 10.70 5.84
CA LEU A 69 14.39 9.36 6.18
C LEU A 69 13.01 9.40 6.82
N GLN A 70 12.07 8.66 6.24
CA GLN A 70 10.79 8.38 6.87
C GLN A 70 10.99 7.39 8.02
N LEU A 71 10.98 7.88 9.26
CA LEU A 71 11.27 7.11 10.47
C LEU A 71 10.36 5.87 10.63
N GLU A 72 9.12 5.94 10.16
CA GLU A 72 8.16 4.83 10.18
C GLU A 72 8.66 3.61 9.36
N LEU A 73 9.32 3.86 8.21
CA LEU A 73 9.91 2.83 7.34
C LEU A 73 11.14 2.15 7.95
N LEU A 74 11.64 2.64 9.08
CA LEU A 74 12.74 2.02 9.82
C LEU A 74 12.25 1.05 10.91
N THR A 75 10.93 0.93 11.09
CA THR A 75 10.33 0.04 12.09
C THR A 75 9.86 -1.28 11.45
N PRO A 76 10.23 -2.46 11.99
CA PRO A 76 9.70 -3.73 11.50
C PRO A 76 8.17 -3.82 11.54
N GLU A 77 7.55 -3.18 12.54
CA GLU A 77 6.11 -3.18 12.77
C GLU A 77 5.35 -2.63 11.57
N PHE A 78 5.87 -1.56 10.94
CA PHE A 78 5.29 -1.00 9.72
C PHE A 78 5.10 -2.07 8.64
N TYR A 79 6.16 -2.82 8.33
CA TYR A 79 6.13 -3.84 7.28
C TYR A 79 5.26 -5.02 7.67
N LEU A 80 5.35 -5.51 8.92
CA LEU A 80 4.56 -6.64 9.39
C LEU A 80 3.06 -6.36 9.31
N THR A 81 2.62 -5.16 9.72
CA THR A 81 1.22 -4.75 9.60
C THR A 81 0.77 -4.66 8.15
N ARG A 82 1.56 -4.05 7.27
CA ARG A 82 1.22 -3.92 5.84
C ARG A 82 1.18 -5.28 5.13
N LEU A 83 2.13 -6.15 5.42
CA LEU A 83 2.18 -7.53 4.89
C LEU A 83 0.97 -8.34 5.34
N LYS A 84 0.57 -8.25 6.61
CA LYS A 84 -0.64 -8.92 7.10
C LYS A 84 -1.88 -8.43 6.36
N ASN A 85 -2.09 -7.11 6.29
CA ASN A 85 -3.24 -6.54 5.60
C ASN A 85 -3.29 -6.94 4.11
N PHE A 86 -2.14 -6.95 3.44
CA PHE A 86 -2.04 -7.39 2.05
C PHE A 86 -2.36 -8.89 1.90
N SER A 87 -1.79 -9.75 2.74
CA SER A 87 -2.06 -11.19 2.74
C SER A 87 -3.54 -11.49 3.00
N ASP A 88 -4.15 -10.85 3.99
CA ASP A 88 -5.56 -11.03 4.34
C ASP A 88 -6.47 -10.60 3.17
N PHE A 89 -6.12 -9.50 2.50
CA PHE A 89 -6.83 -9.04 1.29
C PHE A 89 -6.72 -10.05 0.14
N ILE A 90 -5.51 -10.51 -0.18
CA ILE A 90 -5.28 -11.49 -1.26
C ILE A 90 -6.04 -12.79 -0.99
N HIS A 91 -5.98 -13.30 0.24
CA HIS A 91 -6.72 -14.49 0.64
C HIS A 91 -8.23 -14.28 0.48
N THR A 92 -8.75 -13.14 0.92
CA THR A 92 -10.18 -12.81 0.80
C THR A 92 -10.65 -12.84 -0.65
N ILE A 93 -9.94 -12.18 -1.57
CA ILE A 93 -10.35 -12.14 -2.98
C ILE A 93 -10.20 -13.50 -3.67
N GLN A 94 -9.21 -14.31 -3.28
CA GLN A 94 -9.05 -15.68 -3.81
C GLN A 94 -10.22 -16.57 -3.40
N CYS A 95 -10.57 -16.62 -2.11
CA CYS A 95 -11.72 -17.38 -1.63
C CYS A 95 -13.03 -16.88 -2.26
N GLN A 96 -13.20 -15.56 -2.36
CA GLN A 96 -14.40 -14.99 -2.96
C GLN A 96 -14.54 -15.35 -4.44
N ARG A 97 -13.43 -15.46 -5.17
CA ARG A 97 -13.42 -15.80 -6.60
C ARG A 97 -14.13 -17.12 -6.88
N GLU A 98 -13.89 -18.16 -6.07
CA GLU A 98 -14.53 -19.47 -6.24
C GLU A 98 -16.05 -19.41 -6.08
N THR A 99 -16.50 -18.64 -5.08
CA THR A 99 -17.94 -18.38 -4.85
C THR A 99 -18.55 -17.64 -6.04
N LEU A 100 -17.86 -16.65 -6.59
CA LEU A 100 -18.31 -15.88 -7.75
C LEU A 100 -18.38 -16.74 -9.02
N VAL A 101 -17.41 -17.62 -9.25
CA VAL A 101 -17.40 -18.55 -10.40
C VAL A 101 -18.59 -19.51 -10.31
N THR A 102 -18.85 -20.06 -9.13
CA THR A 102 -20.02 -20.92 -8.88
C THR A 102 -21.32 -20.15 -9.10
N GLY A 103 -21.40 -18.90 -8.60
CA GLY A 103 -22.54 -18.02 -8.81
C GLY A 103 -22.78 -17.65 -10.26
N GLN A 104 -21.71 -17.39 -11.03
CA GLN A 104 -21.81 -17.15 -12.48
C GLN A 104 -22.36 -18.39 -13.20
N ARG A 105 -21.81 -19.58 -12.92
CA ARG A 105 -22.24 -20.83 -13.54
C ARG A 105 -23.70 -21.14 -13.23
N LYS A 106 -24.12 -20.95 -11.98
CA LYS A 106 -25.52 -21.13 -11.59
C LYS A 106 -26.44 -20.18 -12.36
N ALA A 107 -26.08 -18.91 -12.48
CA ALA A 107 -26.87 -17.95 -13.23
C ALA A 107 -26.91 -18.27 -14.74
N GLU A 108 -25.86 -18.87 -15.29
CA GLU A 108 -25.86 -19.35 -16.69
C GLU A 108 -26.84 -20.51 -16.90
N LEU A 109 -26.87 -21.49 -15.98
CA LEU A 109 -27.85 -22.58 -16.01
C LEU A 109 -29.29 -22.07 -15.87
N GLU A 110 -29.53 -21.14 -14.95
CA GLU A 110 -30.86 -20.54 -14.77
C GLU A 110 -31.32 -19.78 -16.03
N ILE A 111 -30.41 -19.07 -16.71
CA ILE A 111 -30.74 -18.39 -17.98
C ILE A 111 -31.17 -19.41 -19.03
N GLU A 112 -30.43 -20.52 -19.15
CA GLU A 112 -30.73 -21.60 -20.09
C GLU A 112 -32.08 -22.26 -19.78
N ASP A 113 -32.37 -22.54 -18.51
CA ASP A 113 -33.67 -23.09 -18.08
C ASP A 113 -34.83 -22.14 -18.44
N ILE A 114 -34.64 -20.83 -18.23
CA ILE A 114 -35.65 -19.80 -18.53
C ILE A 114 -35.87 -19.67 -20.04
N GLU A 115 -34.80 -19.71 -20.84
CA GLU A 115 -34.87 -19.66 -22.30
C GLU A 115 -35.61 -20.89 -22.85
N HIS A 116 -35.33 -22.09 -22.35
CA HIS A 116 -36.07 -23.31 -22.72
C HIS A 116 -37.54 -23.27 -22.26
N ALA A 117 -37.83 -22.75 -21.05
CA ALA A 117 -39.20 -22.60 -20.60
C ALA A 117 -39.99 -21.63 -21.49
N ALA A 118 -39.35 -20.56 -21.96
CA ALA A 118 -39.95 -19.63 -22.92
C ALA A 118 -40.17 -20.25 -24.32
N GLU A 119 -39.35 -21.22 -24.71
CA GLU A 119 -39.49 -21.94 -25.98
C GLU A 119 -40.61 -23.00 -25.94
N PHE A 120 -40.70 -23.78 -24.84
CA PHE A 120 -41.55 -24.97 -24.79
C PHE A 120 -43.01 -24.69 -24.42
N TYR A 121 -43.27 -23.63 -23.66
CA TYR A 121 -44.61 -23.31 -23.19
C TYR A 121 -45.25 -22.18 -24.00
N ASN A 122 -46.53 -22.31 -24.29
CA ASN A 122 -47.32 -21.20 -24.81
C ASN A 122 -47.79 -20.33 -23.63
N LEU A 123 -47.14 -19.19 -23.44
CA LEU A 123 -47.28 -18.35 -22.26
C LEU A 123 -48.30 -17.24 -22.50
N ASP A 124 -49.15 -16.98 -21.51
CA ASP A 124 -49.91 -15.73 -21.49
C ASP A 124 -49.01 -14.54 -21.10
N ALA A 125 -49.56 -13.33 -21.19
CA ALA A 125 -48.81 -12.11 -20.88
C ALA A 125 -48.29 -12.07 -19.44
N SER A 126 -49.01 -12.64 -18.47
CA SER A 126 -48.59 -12.64 -17.07
C SER A 126 -47.38 -13.54 -16.85
N HIS A 127 -47.46 -14.78 -17.35
CA HIS A 127 -46.38 -15.75 -17.25
C HIS A 127 -45.16 -15.32 -18.09
N GLY A 128 -45.38 -14.72 -19.27
CA GLY A 128 -44.32 -14.13 -20.07
C GLY A 128 -43.55 -13.03 -19.33
N TYR A 129 -44.26 -12.14 -18.62
CA TYR A 129 -43.61 -11.11 -17.80
C TYR A 129 -42.83 -11.70 -16.62
N GLN A 130 -43.35 -12.75 -15.99
CA GLN A 130 -42.63 -13.45 -14.91
C GLN A 130 -41.31 -14.04 -15.39
N LEU A 131 -41.31 -14.73 -16.53
CA LEU A 131 -40.09 -15.27 -17.15
C LEU A 131 -39.11 -14.18 -17.55
N TYR A 132 -39.59 -13.07 -18.12
CA TYR A 132 -38.76 -11.90 -18.38
C TYR A 132 -38.06 -11.39 -17.11
N LYS A 133 -38.79 -11.25 -16.00
CA LYS A 133 -38.24 -10.76 -14.74
C LYS A 133 -37.16 -11.71 -14.20
N LEU A 134 -37.41 -13.01 -14.24
CA LEU A 134 -36.42 -14.03 -13.86
C LEU A 134 -35.17 -13.95 -14.75
N LEU A 135 -35.35 -13.82 -16.06
CA LEU A 135 -34.26 -13.70 -17.02
C LEU A 135 -33.42 -12.45 -16.77
N HIS A 136 -34.09 -11.32 -16.53
CA HIS A 136 -33.45 -10.05 -16.20
C HIS A 136 -32.59 -10.20 -14.93
N ASP A 137 -33.17 -10.70 -13.84
CA ASP A 137 -32.48 -10.85 -12.56
C ASP A 137 -31.28 -11.82 -12.66
N ALA A 138 -31.44 -12.93 -13.39
CA ALA A 138 -30.36 -13.89 -13.64
C ALA A 138 -29.21 -13.26 -14.46
N ARG A 139 -29.53 -12.55 -15.55
CA ARG A 139 -28.53 -11.84 -16.37
C ARG A 139 -27.80 -10.75 -15.59
N VAL A 140 -28.50 -10.01 -14.72
CA VAL A 140 -27.88 -9.02 -13.82
C VAL A 140 -26.94 -9.69 -12.82
N ARG A 141 -27.37 -10.78 -12.15
CA ARG A 141 -26.51 -11.54 -11.22
C ARG A 141 -25.27 -12.09 -11.92
N ARG A 142 -25.43 -12.70 -13.10
CA ARG A 142 -24.33 -13.20 -13.91
C ARG A 142 -23.34 -12.08 -14.24
N ARG A 143 -23.82 -10.92 -14.67
CA ARG A 143 -22.98 -9.75 -15.00
C ARG A 143 -22.18 -9.26 -13.79
N LYS A 144 -22.82 -9.17 -12.61
CA LYS A 144 -22.14 -8.82 -11.36
C LYS A 144 -21.02 -9.80 -11.02
N CYS A 145 -21.27 -11.10 -11.11
CA CYS A 145 -20.25 -12.13 -10.85
C CYS A 145 -19.09 -12.02 -11.85
N LYS A 146 -19.40 -11.95 -13.15
CA LYS A 146 -18.39 -11.85 -14.22
C LYS A 146 -17.50 -10.63 -14.07
N ASN A 147 -18.07 -9.47 -13.73
CA ASN A 147 -17.30 -8.25 -13.51
C ASN A 147 -16.38 -8.38 -12.29
N ALA A 148 -16.90 -8.91 -11.17
CA ALA A 148 -16.10 -9.11 -9.97
C ALA A 148 -14.95 -10.11 -10.18
N ILE A 149 -15.18 -11.21 -10.91
CA ILE A 149 -14.14 -12.16 -11.30
C ILE A 149 -13.05 -11.45 -12.12
N ALA A 150 -13.44 -10.65 -13.12
CA ALA A 150 -12.48 -9.91 -13.93
C ALA A 150 -11.64 -8.94 -13.08
N TRP A 151 -12.24 -8.23 -12.11
CA TRP A 151 -11.49 -7.35 -11.22
C TRP A 151 -10.48 -8.10 -10.36
N ILE A 152 -10.88 -9.27 -9.83
CA ILE A 152 -9.98 -10.13 -9.06
C ILE A 152 -8.83 -10.61 -9.95
N ASP A 153 -9.12 -11.07 -11.16
CA ASP A 153 -8.11 -11.51 -12.11
C ASP A 153 -7.13 -10.37 -12.45
N PHE A 154 -7.63 -9.14 -12.65
CA PHE A 154 -6.76 -7.98 -12.92
C PHE A 154 -5.75 -7.72 -11.80
N ILE A 155 -6.14 -7.95 -10.54
CA ILE A 155 -5.28 -7.79 -9.36
C ILE A 155 -4.30 -8.96 -9.25
N LEU A 156 -4.79 -10.20 -9.36
CA LEU A 156 -3.99 -11.42 -9.17
C LEU A 156 -2.99 -11.67 -10.32
N GLU A 157 -3.25 -11.12 -11.51
CA GLU A 157 -2.31 -11.13 -12.64
C GLU A 157 -1.08 -10.24 -12.40
N GLN A 158 -1.13 -9.29 -11.45
CA GLN A 158 -0.03 -8.36 -11.23
C GLN A 158 1.13 -8.98 -10.46
N ARG A 159 2.35 -8.59 -10.85
CA ARG A 159 3.56 -8.81 -10.05
C ARG A 159 3.79 -7.62 -9.12
N PRO A 160 4.22 -7.81 -7.86
CA PRO A 160 4.43 -6.72 -6.92
C PRO A 160 5.28 -5.58 -7.47
N GLU A 161 6.34 -5.89 -8.23
CA GLU A 161 7.27 -4.91 -8.78
C GLU A 161 6.67 -4.08 -9.93
N ARG A 162 5.61 -4.57 -10.55
CA ARG A 162 4.94 -3.94 -11.69
C ARG A 162 3.63 -3.26 -11.33
N PHE A 163 3.22 -3.29 -10.06
CA PHE A 163 1.92 -2.77 -9.64
C PHE A 163 1.79 -1.25 -9.89
N VAL A 164 2.92 -0.52 -9.87
CA VAL A 164 2.96 0.92 -10.16
C VAL A 164 2.80 1.20 -11.66
N GLU A 165 3.42 0.39 -12.51
CA GLU A 165 3.39 0.56 -13.97
C GLU A 165 2.11 -0.02 -14.60
N ASN A 166 1.59 -1.09 -14.02
CA ASN A 166 0.43 -1.85 -14.48
C ASN A 166 -0.69 -1.81 -13.43
N ASP A 167 -0.99 -0.63 -12.92
CA ASP A 167 -2.07 -0.41 -11.96
C ASP A 167 -3.42 -0.91 -12.54
N PRO A 168 -4.09 -1.90 -11.90
CA PRO A 168 -5.35 -2.43 -12.39
C PRO A 168 -6.53 -1.44 -12.24
N SER A 169 -6.36 -0.31 -11.56
CA SER A 169 -7.42 0.67 -11.30
C SER A 169 -8.15 1.12 -12.56
N ALA A 170 -7.42 1.45 -13.63
CA ALA A 170 -8.03 1.87 -14.89
C ALA A 170 -8.89 0.75 -15.53
N ARG A 171 -8.42 -0.51 -15.49
CA ARG A 171 -9.18 -1.67 -15.99
C ARG A 171 -10.45 -1.90 -15.18
N ILE A 172 -10.38 -1.75 -13.85
CA ILE A 172 -11.54 -1.88 -12.95
C ILE A 172 -12.55 -0.78 -13.23
N VAL A 173 -12.15 0.49 -13.25
CA VAL A 173 -13.03 1.64 -13.52
C VAL A 173 -13.67 1.53 -14.90
N GLY A 174 -12.88 1.17 -15.92
CA GLY A 174 -13.34 1.00 -17.29
C GLY A 174 -14.42 -0.09 -17.47
N THR A 175 -14.61 -0.99 -16.50
CA THR A 175 -15.74 -1.94 -16.57
C THR A 175 -17.11 -1.28 -16.40
N ARG A 176 -17.18 -0.08 -15.82
CA ARG A 176 -18.42 0.68 -15.63
C ARG A 176 -18.91 1.34 -16.91
N SER A 177 -18.01 1.68 -17.82
CA SER A 177 -18.30 2.31 -19.10
C SER A 177 -18.40 1.31 -20.26
N ARG A 178 -18.57 0.01 -19.96
CA ARG A 178 -18.74 -1.01 -20.99
C ARG A 178 -20.18 -1.00 -21.49
N ASP A 179 -20.38 -0.35 -22.63
CA ASP A 179 -21.66 -0.35 -23.31
C ASP A 179 -21.80 -1.58 -24.21
N TYR A 180 -23.04 -2.07 -24.30
CA TYR A 180 -23.37 -3.12 -25.24
C TYR A 180 -23.63 -2.48 -26.62
N ALA A 181 -22.84 -2.88 -27.61
CA ALA A 181 -23.11 -2.55 -29.01
C ALA A 181 -24.13 -3.57 -29.58
N PRO A 182 -25.35 -3.13 -29.94
CA PRO A 182 -26.34 -3.99 -30.59
C PRO A 182 -25.82 -4.50 -31.94
N ARG A 183 -26.19 -5.72 -32.31
CA ARG A 183 -25.65 -6.39 -33.51
C ARG A 183 -26.71 -6.76 -34.53
N ALA A 184 -27.87 -7.20 -34.08
CA ALA A 184 -28.94 -7.74 -34.93
C ALA A 184 -30.25 -6.95 -34.81
N LEU A 185 -30.53 -6.39 -33.62
CA LEU A 185 -31.77 -5.65 -33.31
C LEU A 185 -31.41 -4.31 -32.63
N PRO A 186 -30.73 -3.38 -33.32
CA PRO A 186 -30.36 -2.08 -32.77
C PRO A 186 -31.56 -1.24 -32.30
N GLU A 187 -32.70 -1.38 -32.95
CA GLU A 187 -33.94 -0.66 -32.64
C GLU A 187 -34.44 -0.87 -31.20
N LEU A 188 -34.10 -1.99 -30.55
CA LEU A 188 -34.43 -2.25 -29.14
C LEU A 188 -33.68 -1.36 -28.15
N PHE A 189 -32.65 -0.64 -28.61
CA PHE A 189 -31.79 0.22 -27.80
C PHE A 189 -31.96 1.71 -28.11
N GLU A 190 -32.95 2.06 -28.94
CA GLU A 190 -33.28 3.45 -29.29
C GLU A 190 -34.34 4.07 -28.36
N TRP A 191 -34.90 3.29 -27.43
CA TRP A 191 -35.87 3.80 -26.47
C TRP A 191 -35.21 4.77 -25.50
N GLU A 192 -35.73 6.00 -25.40
CA GLU A 192 -35.40 6.89 -24.29
C GLU A 192 -35.88 6.22 -22.99
N ASN A 193 -34.93 5.76 -22.18
CA ASN A 193 -35.23 5.27 -20.84
C ASN A 193 -35.74 6.46 -20.01
N GLU A 194 -37.06 6.64 -19.92
CA GLU A 194 -37.72 7.50 -18.94
C GLU A 194 -37.28 7.04 -17.52
N GLY A 195 -36.14 7.52 -17.03
CA GLY A 195 -35.61 7.16 -15.72
C GLY A 195 -34.09 6.98 -15.59
N GLN A 196 -33.31 7.00 -16.67
CA GLN A 196 -31.85 7.13 -16.55
C GLN A 196 -31.48 8.62 -16.55
N THR A 197 -31.25 9.19 -15.36
CA THR A 197 -30.66 10.51 -15.23
C THR A 197 -29.30 10.52 -15.92
N ASN A 198 -29.18 11.32 -16.98
CA ASN A 198 -27.89 11.68 -17.57
C ASN A 198 -27.05 12.34 -16.47
N ILE A 199 -26.07 11.61 -15.93
CA ILE A 199 -25.00 12.24 -15.16
C ILE A 199 -24.08 12.87 -16.19
N SER A 200 -24.40 14.10 -16.58
CA SER A 200 -23.49 14.97 -17.29
C SER A 200 -22.30 15.24 -16.38
N VAL A 201 -21.16 14.64 -16.72
CA VAL A 201 -19.87 14.98 -16.10
C VAL A 201 -19.50 16.38 -16.57
N SER A 202 -19.50 17.33 -15.64
CA SER A 202 -18.89 18.66 -15.79
C SER A 202 -17.46 18.62 -15.29
#